data_AF-A0A6D0IHZ8-F1
#
_entry.id   AF-A0A6D0IHZ8-F1
#
_cell.length_a   1.000
_cell.length_b   1.000
_cell.length_c   1.000
_cell.angle_alpha   90.00
_cell.angle_beta   90.00
_cell.angle_gamma   90.00
#
_symmetry.space_group_name_H-M   'P 1'
#
loop_
_entity.id
_entity.type
_entity.pdbx_description
1 polymer ?
#
loop_
_entity_poly.entity_id
_entity_poly.type
_entity_poly.pdbx_seq_one_letter_code
_entity_poly.pdbx_strand_id
1 'polypeptide(L)'
;ISGGTARSVKIAPDYQSLFFRVNARDDNMQDAANALMAELATIDQHGFSAEELDDVKSTRLTWLKNAVDQQAERDLRMLTSRLASSSLNNTPFLSPEETYQLSKRLWQQITVQSLAEKWQWLRKNQDAFWEQMVNNEVAAKRALSPAAILALEKEYANKKLAAYIFPGRNLSLTVDADPQAEISSKETLAENLTSLTLSNGARVILAKSAGQEQKLQIIAVSNKGDLSFPAQQKSLIALANKAVSGSGVGELSSSSLKRWSAENSVTMSSKVSGMNTLLSVSARTSNPEPGFQLINQRITHSTINDNIWASLQNAQIQALKTLDQRPAEKFAQQMY
;
A
#
# COMPACT_ATOMS: atom_id res chain seq x y z
N ILE A 1 6.85 -6.47 -14.66
CA ILE A 1 6.06 -5.23 -14.41
C ILE A 1 6.44 -4.62 -13.06
N SER A 2 6.34 -3.30 -12.89
CA SER A 2 6.72 -2.60 -11.64
C SER A 2 5.55 -2.31 -10.70
N GLY A 3 4.30 -2.48 -11.18
CA GLY A 3 3.08 -2.36 -10.39
C GLY A 3 1.83 -2.34 -11.25
N GLY A 4 0.66 -2.40 -10.62
CA GLY A 4 -0.64 -2.34 -11.28
C GLY A 4 -1.65 -1.54 -10.47
N THR A 5 -2.68 -1.00 -11.13
CA THR A 5 -3.76 -0.23 -10.47
C THR A 5 -5.05 -0.34 -11.29
N ALA A 6 -6.17 -0.59 -10.61
CA ALA A 6 -7.51 -0.50 -11.18
C ALA A 6 -8.30 0.59 -10.44
N ARG A 7 -8.95 1.51 -11.15
CA ARG A 7 -9.72 2.61 -10.56
C ARG A 7 -10.91 3.01 -11.43
N SER A 8 -11.95 3.56 -10.78
CA SER A 8 -12.99 4.35 -11.44
C SER A 8 -12.77 5.84 -11.14
N VAL A 9 -12.95 6.70 -12.14
CA VAL A 9 -12.84 8.16 -12.03
C VAL A 9 -14.03 8.81 -12.72
N LYS A 10 -14.71 9.73 -12.03
CA LYS A 10 -15.75 10.58 -12.62
C LYS A 10 -15.09 11.59 -13.56
N ILE A 11 -15.47 11.59 -14.84
CA ILE A 11 -14.89 12.48 -15.88
C ILE A 11 -15.89 13.55 -16.35
N ALA A 12 -17.19 13.31 -16.17
CA ALA A 12 -18.25 14.29 -16.38
C ALA A 12 -19.38 14.07 -15.35
N PRO A 13 -20.40 14.94 -15.24
CA PRO A 13 -21.51 14.78 -14.29
C PRO A 13 -22.20 13.41 -14.34
N ASP A 14 -22.32 12.85 -15.54
CA ASP A 14 -23.01 11.61 -15.90
C ASP A 14 -22.06 10.52 -16.45
N TYR A 15 -20.76 10.81 -16.62
CA TYR A 15 -19.76 9.87 -17.12
C TYR A 15 -18.65 9.55 -16.12
N GLN A 16 -18.24 8.29 -16.13
CA GLN A 16 -17.05 7.80 -15.44
C GLN A 16 -16.20 6.94 -16.38
N SER A 17 -14.89 6.92 -16.13
CA SER A 17 -13.96 6.00 -16.77
C SER A 17 -13.47 4.99 -15.73
N LEU A 18 -13.56 3.70 -16.07
CA LEU A 18 -12.88 2.63 -15.34
C LEU A 18 -11.64 2.24 -16.13
N PHE A 19 -10.48 2.26 -15.49
CA PHE A 19 -9.22 1.92 -16.13
C PHE A 19 -8.41 0.91 -15.34
N PHE A 20 -7.66 0.10 -16.08
CA PHE A 20 -6.70 -0.87 -15.58
C PHE A 20 -5.32 -0.48 -16.12
N ARG A 21 -4.39 -0.18 -15.21
CA ARG A 21 -3.05 0.30 -15.53
C ARG A 21 -2.02 -0.68 -15.02
N VAL A 22 -1.03 -0.97 -15.86
CA VAL A 22 0.18 -1.69 -15.49
C VAL A 22 1.37 -0.77 -15.77
N ASN A 23 2.29 -0.70 -14.82
CA ASN A 23 3.53 0.05 -14.97
C ASN A 23 4.61 -0.89 -15.51
N ALA A 24 5.26 -0.48 -16.60
CA ALA A 24 6.41 -1.19 -17.15
C ALA A 24 7.57 -1.21 -16.14
N ARG A 25 8.37 -2.28 -16.20
CA ARG A 25 9.69 -2.27 -15.57
C ARG A 25 10.64 -1.65 -16.59
N ASP A 26 11.31 -0.57 -16.22
CA ASP A 26 12.22 0.18 -17.09
C ASP A 26 11.50 0.57 -18.40
N ASP A 27 12.08 0.22 -19.55
CA ASP A 27 11.53 0.47 -20.88
C ASP A 27 10.86 -0.79 -21.49
N ASN A 28 10.48 -1.78 -20.67
CA ASN A 28 9.91 -3.05 -21.15
C ASN A 28 8.40 -2.96 -21.36
N MET A 29 8.01 -2.21 -22.40
CA MET A 29 6.61 -1.99 -22.78
C MET A 29 5.87 -3.29 -23.16
N GLN A 30 6.57 -4.22 -23.82
CA GLN A 30 6.00 -5.51 -24.22
C GLN A 30 5.58 -6.35 -23.01
N ASP A 31 6.39 -6.40 -21.96
CA ASP A 31 6.07 -7.14 -20.73
C ASP A 31 4.88 -6.52 -19.99
N ALA A 32 4.77 -5.19 -20.00
CA ALA A 32 3.64 -4.49 -19.42
C ALA A 32 2.33 -4.78 -20.16
N ALA A 33 2.37 -4.75 -21.48
CA ALA A 33 1.22 -5.09 -22.32
C ALA A 33 0.81 -6.57 -22.14
N ASN A 34 1.78 -7.49 -22.13
CA ASN A 34 1.55 -8.91 -21.86
C ASN A 34 0.87 -9.13 -20.51
N ALA A 35 1.38 -8.52 -19.45
CA ALA A 35 0.82 -8.67 -18.12
C ALA A 35 -0.61 -8.12 -18.02
N LEU A 36 -0.86 -6.91 -18.56
CA LEU A 36 -2.22 -6.35 -18.54
C LEU A 36 -3.20 -7.23 -19.31
N MET A 37 -2.84 -7.70 -20.51
CA MET A 37 -3.69 -8.58 -21.30
C MET A 37 -3.90 -9.93 -20.64
N ALA A 38 -2.87 -10.51 -20.02
CA ALA A 38 -2.97 -11.76 -19.30
C ALA A 38 -3.91 -11.66 -18.09
N GLU A 39 -3.82 -10.58 -17.31
CA GLU A 39 -4.69 -10.35 -16.14
C GLU A 39 -6.16 -10.18 -16.58
N LEU A 40 -6.42 -9.33 -17.58
CA LEU A 40 -7.77 -9.14 -18.10
C LEU A 40 -8.36 -10.45 -18.65
N ALA A 41 -7.58 -11.20 -19.44
CA ALA A 41 -8.01 -12.48 -20.00
C ALA A 41 -8.20 -13.57 -18.93
N THR A 42 -7.41 -13.55 -17.85
CA THR A 42 -7.60 -14.48 -16.72
C THR A 42 -8.93 -14.22 -16.04
N ILE A 43 -9.29 -12.95 -15.81
CA ILE A 43 -10.60 -12.57 -15.26
C ILE A 43 -11.72 -12.89 -16.26
N ASP A 44 -11.49 -12.70 -17.57
CA ASP A 44 -12.45 -13.07 -18.62
C ASP A 44 -12.77 -14.59 -18.59
N GLN A 45 -11.76 -15.44 -18.33
CA GLN A 45 -11.92 -16.90 -18.34
C GLN A 45 -12.43 -17.48 -17.01
N HIS A 46 -11.98 -16.94 -15.87
CA HIS A 46 -12.19 -17.55 -14.55
C HIS A 46 -12.98 -16.68 -13.58
N GLY A 47 -13.15 -15.39 -13.88
CA GLY A 47 -13.77 -14.44 -12.96
C GLY A 47 -12.96 -14.25 -11.68
N PHE A 48 -13.66 -13.93 -10.59
CA PHE A 48 -13.11 -13.85 -9.25
C PHE A 48 -13.66 -14.99 -8.39
N SER A 49 -12.87 -15.49 -7.45
CA SER A 49 -13.31 -16.49 -6.47
C SER A 49 -14.26 -15.89 -5.42
N ALA A 50 -15.01 -16.75 -4.74
CA ALA A 50 -15.84 -16.34 -3.61
C ALA A 50 -14.99 -15.78 -2.46
N GLU A 51 -13.81 -16.36 -2.24
CA GLU A 51 -12.86 -15.92 -1.20
C GLU A 51 -12.34 -14.51 -1.47
N GLU A 52 -12.02 -14.17 -2.73
CA GLU A 52 -11.64 -12.80 -3.11
C GLU A 52 -12.77 -11.80 -2.85
N LEU A 53 -14.01 -12.16 -3.20
CA LEU A 53 -15.16 -11.30 -2.98
C LEU A 53 -15.43 -11.07 -1.49
N ASP A 54 -15.41 -12.13 -0.69
CA ASP A 54 -15.65 -12.04 0.75
C ASP A 54 -14.53 -11.29 1.47
N ASP A 55 -13.29 -11.48 1.03
CA ASP A 55 -12.15 -10.71 1.53
C ASP A 55 -12.32 -9.21 1.26
N VAL A 56 -12.63 -8.81 0.02
CA VAL A 56 -12.86 -7.40 -0.31
C VAL A 56 -14.03 -6.81 0.49
N LYS A 57 -15.15 -7.52 0.62
CA LYS A 57 -16.30 -7.07 1.42
C LYS A 57 -15.91 -6.87 2.88
N SER A 58 -15.25 -7.86 3.46
CA SER A 58 -14.92 -7.86 4.88
C SER A 58 -13.85 -6.83 5.25
N THR A 59 -12.81 -6.64 4.42
CA THR A 59 -11.84 -5.55 4.58
C THR A 59 -12.52 -4.18 4.49
N ARG A 60 -13.43 -3.98 3.53
CA ARG A 60 -14.17 -2.71 3.40
C ARG A 60 -15.14 -2.46 4.55
N LEU A 61 -15.84 -3.50 5.04
CA LEU A 61 -16.71 -3.40 6.21
C LEU A 61 -15.91 -3.08 7.48
N THR A 62 -14.72 -3.65 7.65
CA THR A 62 -13.83 -3.34 8.78
C THR A 62 -13.40 -1.87 8.73
N TRP A 63 -13.01 -1.37 7.55
CA TRP A 63 -12.70 0.05 7.37
C TRP A 63 -13.90 0.96 7.68
N LEU A 64 -15.11 0.59 7.25
CA LEU A 64 -16.33 1.34 7.54
C LEU A 64 -16.67 1.32 9.04
N LYS A 65 -16.51 0.18 9.72
CA LYS A 65 -16.68 0.07 11.17
C LYS A 65 -15.69 0.97 11.92
N ASN A 66 -14.42 0.95 11.53
CA ASN A 66 -13.42 1.85 12.09
C ASN A 66 -13.78 3.33 11.83
N ALA A 67 -14.37 3.65 10.68
CA ALA A 67 -14.83 5.01 10.38
C ALA A 67 -16.04 5.46 11.22
N VAL A 68 -16.89 4.53 11.66
CA VAL A 68 -17.96 4.80 12.66
C VAL A 68 -17.33 5.16 13.99
N ASP A 69 -16.43 4.32 14.50
CA ASP A 69 -15.80 4.51 15.80
C ASP A 69 -15.00 5.82 15.85
N GLN A 70 -14.44 6.23 14.70
CA GLN A 70 -13.56 7.40 14.54
C GLN A 70 -14.28 8.63 13.97
N GLN A 71 -15.61 8.66 13.96
CA GLN A 71 -16.35 9.73 13.29
C GLN A 71 -16.07 11.14 13.84
N ALA A 72 -15.67 11.25 15.12
CA ALA A 72 -15.31 12.53 15.75
C ALA A 72 -13.92 13.02 15.34
N GLU A 73 -13.03 12.12 14.90
CA GLU A 73 -11.65 12.43 14.47
C GLU A 73 -11.54 12.71 12.96
N ARG A 74 -12.67 12.89 12.26
CA ARG A 74 -12.67 13.08 10.80
C ARG A 74 -12.01 14.42 10.44
N ASP A 75 -11.20 14.38 9.39
CA ASP A 75 -10.66 15.60 8.78
C ASP A 75 -11.80 16.52 8.31
N LEU A 76 -11.78 17.75 8.80
CA LEU A 76 -12.83 18.73 8.56
C LEU A 76 -12.91 19.10 7.07
N ARG A 77 -11.77 19.21 6.39
CA ARG A 77 -11.73 19.54 4.96
C ARG A 77 -12.37 18.42 4.12
N MET A 78 -12.04 17.17 4.43
CA MET A 78 -12.64 16.00 3.79
C MET A 78 -14.16 15.97 4.03
N LEU A 79 -14.61 16.21 5.26
CA LEU A 79 -16.05 16.24 5.58
C LEU A 79 -16.79 17.31 4.76
N THR A 80 -16.30 18.56 4.77
CA THR A 80 -16.88 19.67 4.00
C THR A 80 -16.91 19.38 2.50
N SER A 81 -15.84 18.78 1.95
CA SER A 81 -15.79 18.41 0.53
C SER A 81 -16.85 17.36 0.15
N ARG A 82 -17.14 16.40 1.04
CA ARG A 82 -18.18 15.39 0.80
C ARG A 82 -19.59 15.97 0.87
N LEU A 83 -19.83 16.91 1.79
CA LEU A 83 -21.10 17.64 1.88
C LEU A 83 -21.33 18.50 0.63
N ALA A 84 -20.30 19.25 0.20
CA ALA A 84 -20.36 20.04 -1.04
C ALA A 84 -20.63 19.15 -2.26
N SER A 85 -19.98 17.98 -2.34
CA SER A 85 -20.23 17.00 -3.40
C SER A 85 -21.66 16.47 -3.38
N SER A 86 -22.21 16.17 -2.20
CA SER A 86 -23.59 15.68 -2.05
C SER A 86 -24.62 16.73 -2.47
N SER A 87 -24.39 17.99 -2.09
CA SER A 87 -25.19 19.14 -2.54
C SER A 87 -25.14 19.31 -4.06
N LEU A 88 -23.93 19.30 -4.65
CA LEU A 88 -23.74 19.50 -6.09
C LEU A 88 -24.37 18.39 -6.94
N ASN A 89 -24.30 17.14 -6.50
CA ASN A 89 -24.82 15.99 -7.24
C ASN A 89 -26.26 15.63 -6.85
N ASN A 90 -26.89 16.39 -5.95
CA ASN A 90 -28.22 16.12 -5.41
C ASN A 90 -28.38 14.68 -4.88
N THR A 91 -27.39 14.22 -4.11
CA THR A 91 -27.39 12.88 -3.50
C THR A 91 -27.47 12.96 -1.97
N PRO A 92 -28.16 12.03 -1.29
CA PRO A 92 -28.19 12.00 0.17
C PRO A 92 -26.78 11.89 0.77
N PHE A 93 -26.47 12.75 1.73
CA PHE A 93 -25.25 12.62 2.52
C PHE A 93 -25.48 11.60 3.64
N LEU A 94 -24.84 10.43 3.54
CA LEU A 94 -24.98 9.36 4.52
C LEU A 94 -23.97 9.50 5.66
N SER A 95 -24.41 9.28 6.89
CA SER A 95 -23.51 9.19 8.04
C SER A 95 -22.60 7.95 7.96
N PRO A 96 -21.49 7.90 8.73
CA PRO A 96 -20.65 6.70 8.80
C PRO A 96 -21.44 5.44 9.19
N GLU A 97 -22.35 5.55 10.15
CA GLU A 97 -23.17 4.43 10.64
C GLU A 97 -24.14 3.94 9.56
N GLU A 98 -24.88 4.84 8.92
CA GLU A 98 -25.78 4.47 7.82
C GLU A 98 -25.01 3.84 6.65
N THR A 99 -23.83 4.39 6.32
CA THR A 99 -22.98 3.83 5.26
C THR A 99 -22.56 2.40 5.59
N TYR A 100 -22.17 2.14 6.84
CA TYR A 100 -21.81 0.80 7.30
C TYR A 100 -23.00 -0.17 7.24
N GLN A 101 -24.16 0.21 7.78
CA GLN A 101 -25.35 -0.64 7.82
C GLN A 101 -25.90 -0.93 6.42
N LEU A 102 -25.97 0.09 5.55
CA LEU A 102 -26.39 -0.07 4.15
C LEU A 102 -25.43 -0.96 3.38
N SER A 103 -24.12 -0.76 3.55
CA SER A 103 -23.11 -1.62 2.91
C SER A 103 -23.27 -3.07 3.34
N LYS A 104 -23.37 -3.34 4.65
CA LYS A 104 -23.54 -4.68 5.20
C LYS A 104 -24.78 -5.38 4.67
N ARG A 105 -25.90 -4.66 4.50
CA ARG A 105 -27.16 -5.20 4.01
C ARG A 105 -27.17 -5.38 2.48
N LEU A 106 -26.80 -4.35 1.73
CA LEU A 106 -26.92 -4.33 0.26
C LEU A 106 -25.84 -5.18 -0.41
N TRP A 107 -24.63 -5.26 0.15
CA TRP A 107 -23.55 -6.08 -0.44
C TRP A 107 -23.80 -7.58 -0.36
N GLN A 108 -24.77 -8.05 0.44
CA GLN A 108 -25.21 -9.45 0.42
C GLN A 108 -25.82 -9.86 -0.92
N GLN A 109 -26.36 -8.90 -1.68
CA GLN A 109 -26.92 -9.14 -3.01
C GLN A 109 -25.84 -9.24 -4.10
N ILE A 110 -24.60 -8.83 -3.80
CA ILE A 110 -23.48 -8.90 -4.75
C ILE A 110 -22.86 -10.29 -4.67
N THR A 111 -23.01 -11.07 -5.73
CA THR A 111 -22.43 -12.41 -5.87
C THR A 111 -21.30 -12.42 -6.89
N VAL A 112 -20.48 -13.49 -6.91
CA VAL A 112 -19.48 -13.71 -7.95
C VAL A 112 -20.12 -13.68 -9.33
N GLN A 113 -21.31 -14.26 -9.48
CA GLN A 113 -22.07 -14.29 -10.72
C GLN A 113 -22.47 -12.86 -11.16
N SER A 114 -23.01 -12.04 -10.25
CA SER A 114 -23.38 -10.66 -10.57
C SER A 114 -22.17 -9.80 -11.01
N LEU A 115 -20.99 -10.08 -10.45
CA LEU A 115 -19.75 -9.40 -10.83
C LEU A 115 -19.21 -9.92 -12.16
N ALA A 116 -19.32 -11.22 -12.44
CA ALA A 116 -18.95 -11.79 -13.74
C ALA A 116 -19.81 -11.19 -14.86
N GLU A 117 -21.12 -11.03 -14.65
CA GLU A 117 -22.01 -10.35 -15.61
C GLU A 117 -21.62 -8.88 -15.81
N LYS A 118 -21.33 -8.17 -14.71
CA LYS A 118 -20.88 -6.77 -14.77
C LYS A 118 -19.55 -6.63 -15.50
N TRP A 119 -18.62 -7.55 -15.27
CA TRP A 119 -17.32 -7.62 -15.93
C TRP A 119 -17.48 -7.87 -17.43
N GLN A 120 -18.28 -8.87 -17.81
CA GLN A 120 -18.58 -9.14 -19.22
C GLN A 120 -19.23 -7.93 -19.92
N TRP A 121 -20.15 -7.25 -19.25
CA TRP A 121 -20.74 -6.02 -19.77
C TRP A 121 -19.68 -4.92 -19.99
N LEU A 122 -18.76 -4.75 -19.03
CA LEU A 122 -17.66 -3.78 -19.14
C LEU A 122 -16.71 -4.13 -20.30
N ARG A 123 -16.35 -5.40 -20.46
CA ARG A 123 -15.43 -5.87 -21.52
C ARG A 123 -16.03 -5.81 -22.92
N LYS A 124 -17.37 -5.86 -23.04
CA LYS A 124 -18.09 -5.66 -24.32
C LYS A 124 -18.30 -4.20 -24.68
N ASN A 125 -18.04 -3.27 -23.77
CA ASN A 125 -18.19 -1.84 -24.05
C ASN A 125 -17.18 -1.40 -25.12
N GLN A 126 -17.68 -0.75 -26.17
CA GLN A 126 -16.87 -0.27 -27.29
C GLN A 126 -16.29 1.12 -27.05
N ASP A 127 -16.84 1.88 -26.09
CA ASP A 127 -16.28 3.16 -25.66
C ASP A 127 -15.08 2.92 -24.74
N ALA A 128 -13.98 2.49 -25.35
CA ALA A 128 -12.73 2.12 -24.72
C ALA A 128 -11.54 2.56 -25.57
N PHE A 129 -10.43 2.89 -24.92
CA PHE A 129 -9.19 3.25 -25.58
C PHE A 129 -7.99 2.63 -24.85
N TRP A 130 -6.90 2.42 -25.61
CA TRP A 130 -5.62 1.98 -25.06
C TRP A 130 -4.67 3.18 -24.98
N GLU A 131 -4.15 3.44 -23.78
CA GLU A 131 -3.17 4.49 -23.51
C GLU A 131 -1.81 3.87 -23.18
N GLN A 132 -0.75 4.38 -23.81
CA GLN A 132 0.64 4.06 -23.48
C GLN A 132 1.38 5.35 -23.14
N MET A 133 1.99 5.41 -21.95
CA MET A 133 2.81 6.53 -21.52
C MET A 133 4.28 6.14 -21.62
N VAL A 134 5.07 6.93 -22.34
CA VAL A 134 6.52 6.73 -22.51
C VAL A 134 7.27 8.02 -22.14
N ASN A 135 8.48 7.90 -21.61
CA ASN A 135 9.28 9.04 -21.13
C ASN A 135 10.65 9.18 -21.82
N ASN A 136 10.97 8.31 -22.79
CA ASN A 136 12.20 8.36 -23.57
C ASN A 136 12.04 7.67 -24.93
N GLU A 137 13.00 7.86 -25.83
CA GLU A 137 12.95 7.30 -27.19
C GLU A 137 13.03 5.77 -27.25
N VAL A 138 13.70 5.13 -26.30
CA VAL A 138 13.82 3.66 -26.25
C VAL A 138 12.46 3.05 -25.94
N ALA A 139 11.78 3.55 -24.92
CA ALA A 139 10.43 3.16 -24.57
C ALA A 139 9.44 3.49 -25.70
N ALA A 140 9.58 4.65 -26.36
CA ALA A 140 8.73 5.03 -27.49
C ALA A 140 8.86 4.05 -28.69
N LYS A 141 10.08 3.63 -29.02
CA LYS A 141 10.32 2.62 -30.08
C LYS A 141 9.80 1.23 -29.72
N ARG A 142 9.67 0.92 -28.42
CA ARG A 142 9.14 -0.33 -27.89
C ARG A 142 7.64 -0.31 -27.62
N ALA A 143 7.00 0.87 -27.71
CA ALA A 143 5.56 1.00 -27.56
C ALA A 143 4.83 0.22 -28.66
N LEU A 144 3.71 -0.40 -28.30
CA LEU A 144 2.98 -1.25 -29.22
C LEU A 144 2.16 -0.39 -30.19
N SER A 145 2.10 -0.80 -31.45
CA SER A 145 1.13 -0.23 -32.40
C SER A 145 -0.29 -0.67 -32.06
N PRO A 146 -1.33 0.05 -32.51
CA PRO A 146 -2.72 -0.38 -32.32
C PRO A 146 -2.99 -1.81 -32.84
N ALA A 147 -2.41 -2.16 -33.99
CA ALA A 147 -2.51 -3.50 -34.56
C ALA A 147 -1.87 -4.57 -33.66
N ALA A 148 -0.72 -4.27 -33.04
CA ALA A 148 -0.05 -5.18 -32.12
C ALA A 148 -0.85 -5.39 -30.84
N ILE A 149 -1.50 -4.35 -30.30
CA ILE A 149 -2.38 -4.46 -29.12
C ILE A 149 -3.56 -5.38 -29.41
N LEU A 150 -4.24 -5.18 -30.55
CA LEU A 150 -5.37 -6.02 -30.96
C LEU A 150 -4.96 -7.47 -31.24
N ALA A 151 -3.77 -7.68 -31.80
CA ALA A 151 -3.22 -9.03 -31.98
C ALA A 151 -2.96 -9.70 -30.62
N LEU A 152 -2.41 -8.95 -29.66
CA LEU A 152 -2.14 -9.45 -28.31
C LEU A 152 -3.43 -9.80 -27.56
N GLU A 153 -4.46 -8.96 -27.67
CA GLU A 153 -5.77 -9.23 -27.07
C GLU A 153 -6.38 -10.53 -27.64
N LYS A 154 -6.32 -10.73 -28.96
CA LYS A 154 -6.76 -11.98 -29.60
C LYS A 154 -5.93 -13.18 -29.17
N GLU A 155 -4.63 -13.01 -28.99
CA GLU A 155 -3.75 -14.09 -28.53
C GLU A 155 -4.16 -14.57 -27.13
N TYR A 156 -4.31 -13.66 -26.17
CA TYR A 156 -4.69 -14.02 -24.80
C TYR A 156 -6.15 -14.49 -24.69
N ALA A 157 -7.05 -14.00 -25.54
CA ALA A 157 -8.41 -14.52 -25.61
C ALA A 157 -8.46 -16.00 -26.03
N ASN A 158 -7.52 -16.46 -26.85
CA ASN A 158 -7.45 -17.84 -27.33
C ASN A 158 -6.53 -18.75 -26.49
N LYS A 159 -5.70 -18.18 -25.61
CA LYS A 159 -4.84 -18.94 -24.70
C LYS A 159 -5.66 -19.53 -23.56
N LYS A 160 -5.42 -20.80 -23.23
CA LYS A 160 -5.97 -21.42 -22.01
C LYS A 160 -5.11 -21.00 -20.81
N LEU A 161 -5.58 -20.05 -20.03
CA LEU A 161 -4.86 -19.53 -18.86
C LEU A 161 -5.22 -20.35 -17.61
N ALA A 162 -4.28 -20.48 -16.69
CA ALA A 162 -4.55 -21.09 -15.38
C ALA A 162 -5.39 -20.13 -14.52
N ALA A 163 -6.29 -20.67 -13.70
CA ALA A 163 -7.01 -19.86 -12.73
C ALA A 163 -6.03 -19.33 -11.67
N TYR A 164 -6.25 -18.09 -11.24
CA TYR A 164 -5.52 -17.52 -10.11
C TYR A 164 -6.00 -18.18 -8.80
N ILE A 165 -5.06 -18.66 -8.00
CA ILE A 165 -5.35 -19.27 -6.69
C ILE A 165 -5.17 -18.19 -5.63
N PHE A 166 -6.28 -17.75 -5.05
CA PHE A 166 -6.26 -16.76 -3.98
C PHE A 166 -5.67 -17.37 -2.69
N PRO A 167 -4.68 -16.71 -2.05
CA PRO A 167 -4.00 -17.26 -0.88
C PRO A 167 -4.82 -17.21 0.43
N GLY A 168 -6.06 -16.73 0.40
CA GLY A 168 -6.94 -16.68 1.56
C GLY A 168 -6.71 -15.51 2.52
N ARG A 169 -7.57 -15.45 3.56
CA ARG A 169 -7.72 -14.32 4.48
C ARG A 169 -6.84 -14.38 5.74
N ASN A 170 -6.37 -15.57 6.12
CA ASN A 170 -5.74 -15.77 7.42
C ASN A 170 -4.28 -15.28 7.44
N LEU A 171 -4.14 -13.97 7.34
CA LEU A 171 -2.88 -13.25 7.43
C LEU A 171 -2.72 -12.86 8.89
N SER A 172 -1.98 -13.65 9.66
CA SER A 172 -1.56 -13.22 10.99
C SER A 172 -0.09 -12.86 10.97
N LEU A 173 0.27 -11.85 11.76
CA LEU A 173 1.64 -11.52 12.11
C LEU A 173 1.99 -12.00 13.53
N THR A 174 1.23 -12.96 14.06
CA THR A 174 1.50 -13.59 15.37
C THR A 174 2.97 -14.03 15.45
N VAL A 175 3.59 -13.72 16.57
CA VAL A 175 4.96 -14.10 16.89
C VAL A 175 4.89 -14.98 18.13
N ASP A 176 5.53 -16.14 18.08
CA ASP A 176 5.64 -17.01 19.25
C ASP A 176 6.44 -16.30 20.35
N ALA A 177 5.91 -16.34 21.57
CA ALA A 177 6.57 -15.73 22.72
C ALA A 177 7.82 -16.53 23.10
N ASP A 178 8.93 -15.84 23.34
CA ASP A 178 10.13 -16.43 23.93
C ASP A 178 9.91 -16.63 25.45
N PRO A 179 9.90 -17.87 25.96
CA PRO A 179 9.69 -18.14 27.39
C PRO A 179 10.77 -17.55 28.29
N GLN A 180 11.96 -17.20 27.76
CA GLN A 180 13.07 -16.63 28.52
C GLN A 180 13.11 -15.09 28.50
N ALA A 181 12.16 -14.44 27.81
CA ALA A 181 12.10 -12.99 27.73
C ALA A 181 11.55 -12.39 29.04
N GLU A 182 12.35 -11.52 29.67
CA GLU A 182 12.02 -10.91 30.97
C GLU A 182 12.32 -9.40 30.99
N ILE A 183 11.74 -8.70 31.95
CA ILE A 183 12.07 -7.31 32.27
C ILE A 183 13.14 -7.31 33.36
N SER A 184 14.39 -6.99 32.98
CA SER A 184 15.55 -7.02 33.87
C SER A 184 15.58 -5.86 34.87
N SER A 185 15.15 -4.66 34.46
CA SER A 185 15.13 -3.50 35.34
C SER A 185 14.02 -2.51 35.01
N LYS A 186 13.62 -1.75 36.03
CA LYS A 186 12.61 -0.69 35.93
C LYS A 186 13.09 0.54 36.70
N GLU A 187 13.01 1.69 36.06
CA GLU A 187 13.44 2.98 36.59
C GLU A 187 12.37 4.05 36.27
N THR A 188 12.06 4.92 37.22
CA THR A 188 11.19 6.08 36.99
C THR A 188 12.05 7.28 36.65
N LEU A 189 11.94 7.80 35.43
CA LEU A 189 12.74 8.94 34.95
C LEU A 189 12.09 10.28 35.28
N ALA A 190 10.77 10.35 35.21
CA ALA A 190 9.95 11.52 35.54
C ALA A 190 8.53 11.07 35.89
N GLU A 191 7.67 11.99 36.33
CA GLU A 191 6.30 11.70 36.76
C GLU A 191 5.48 10.87 35.76
N ASN A 192 5.65 11.12 34.45
CA ASN A 192 4.98 10.39 33.37
C ASN A 192 5.93 9.57 32.49
N LEU A 193 7.16 9.29 32.94
CA LEU A 193 8.16 8.54 32.19
C LEU A 193 8.74 7.38 32.99
N THR A 194 8.53 6.17 32.50
CA THR A 194 9.14 4.95 33.04
C THR A 194 10.09 4.33 32.02
N SER A 195 11.29 3.99 32.44
CA SER A 195 12.27 3.23 31.67
C SER A 195 12.26 1.78 32.10
N LEU A 196 12.19 0.86 31.14
CA LEU A 196 12.37 -0.58 31.34
C LEU A 196 13.59 -1.05 30.54
N THR A 197 14.36 -1.96 31.11
CA THR A 197 15.41 -2.69 30.37
C THR A 197 14.97 -4.15 30.26
N LEU A 198 15.00 -4.69 29.04
CA LEU A 198 14.62 -6.07 28.74
C LEU A 198 15.84 -7.00 28.81
N SER A 199 15.60 -8.31 28.94
CA SER A 199 16.67 -9.33 28.99
C SER A 199 17.55 -9.36 27.75
N ASN A 200 17.02 -8.95 26.58
CA ASN A 200 17.77 -8.81 25.33
C ASN A 200 18.58 -7.50 25.20
N GLY A 201 18.63 -6.67 26.26
CA GLY A 201 19.34 -5.39 26.30
C GLY A 201 18.59 -4.21 25.67
N ALA A 202 17.39 -4.41 25.13
CA ALA A 202 16.58 -3.30 24.62
C ALA A 202 16.06 -2.44 25.77
N ARG A 203 15.99 -1.12 25.54
CA ARG A 203 15.41 -0.15 26.48
C ARG A 203 14.05 0.32 25.97
N VAL A 204 13.05 0.27 26.84
CA VAL A 204 11.68 0.73 26.56
C VAL A 204 11.38 1.95 27.41
N ILE A 205 10.99 3.06 26.78
CA ILE A 205 10.53 4.25 27.47
C ILE A 205 9.02 4.36 27.32
N LEU A 206 8.31 4.26 28.44
CA LEU A 206 6.85 4.38 28.51
C LEU A 206 6.47 5.79 28.93
N ALA A 207 5.71 6.46 28.07
CA ALA A 207 5.14 7.78 28.32
C ALA A 207 3.62 7.73 28.20
N LYS A 208 2.90 8.21 29.21
CA LYS A 208 1.44 8.36 29.13
C LYS A 208 1.09 9.78 28.68
N SER A 209 0.23 9.89 27.67
CA SER A 209 -0.36 11.17 27.26
C SER A 209 -1.56 11.51 28.14
N ALA A 210 -1.76 12.79 28.44
CA ALA A 210 -2.90 13.28 29.22
C ALA A 210 -4.20 13.34 28.40
N GLY A 211 -4.12 13.24 27.07
CA GLY A 211 -5.28 13.29 26.18
C GLY A 211 -6.08 11.98 26.13
N GLN A 212 -7.38 12.07 25.88
CA GLN A 212 -8.26 10.91 25.68
C GLN A 212 -8.12 10.28 24.27
N GLU A 213 -6.99 10.49 23.59
CA GLU A 213 -6.76 9.88 22.28
C GLU A 213 -6.61 8.37 22.44
N GLN A 214 -7.44 7.60 21.73
CA GLN A 214 -7.38 6.14 21.74
C GLN A 214 -6.28 5.59 20.81
N LYS A 215 -5.11 6.25 20.79
CA LYS A 215 -3.97 5.93 19.92
C LYS A 215 -2.75 5.51 20.74
N LEU A 216 -2.13 4.42 20.33
CA LEU A 216 -0.84 3.96 20.82
C LEU A 216 0.21 4.28 19.75
N GLN A 217 1.31 4.90 20.16
CA GLN A 217 2.46 5.14 19.29
C GLN A 217 3.67 4.39 19.83
N ILE A 218 4.29 3.58 18.96
CA ILE A 218 5.53 2.86 19.24
C ILE A 218 6.59 3.42 18.29
N ILE A 219 7.75 3.80 18.82
CA ILE A 219 8.88 4.29 18.01
C ILE A 219 10.11 3.50 18.43
N ALA A 220 10.55 2.58 17.56
CA ALA A 220 11.84 1.93 17.72
C ALA A 220 12.95 2.86 17.20
N VAL A 221 13.91 3.15 18.08
CA VAL A 221 15.03 4.06 17.80
C VAL A 221 16.33 3.26 17.81
N SER A 222 16.97 3.17 16.64
CA SER A 222 18.31 2.60 16.51
C SER A 222 19.36 3.72 16.53
N ASN A 223 20.51 3.43 17.15
CA ASN A 223 21.70 4.28 17.15
C ASN A 223 22.57 4.13 15.88
N LYS A 224 22.07 3.42 14.86
CA LYS A 224 22.71 3.26 13.57
C LYS A 224 21.93 4.00 12.50
N GLY A 225 22.62 4.89 11.78
CA GLY A 225 22.11 5.63 10.63
C GLY A 225 22.96 5.42 9.38
N ASP A 226 22.77 6.24 8.36
CA ASP A 226 23.51 6.10 7.09
C ASP A 226 25.03 6.34 7.21
N LEU A 227 25.48 7.08 8.23
CA LEU A 227 26.90 7.33 8.50
C LEU A 227 27.63 6.11 9.07
N SER A 228 26.90 5.07 9.45
CA SER A 228 27.49 3.80 9.88
C SER A 228 27.96 2.92 8.71
N PHE A 229 27.76 3.37 7.47
CA PHE A 229 28.08 2.62 6.26
C PHE A 229 29.19 3.30 5.45
N PRO A 230 29.96 2.54 4.65
CA PRO A 230 30.95 3.11 3.72
C PRO A 230 30.34 4.14 2.77
N ALA A 231 31.18 5.07 2.27
CA ALA A 231 30.74 6.19 1.44
C ALA A 231 29.93 5.77 0.20
N GLN A 232 30.27 4.62 -0.41
CA GLN A 232 29.58 4.09 -1.58
C GLN A 232 28.15 3.63 -1.28
N GLN A 233 27.85 3.29 -0.03
CA GLN A 233 26.55 2.77 0.40
C GLN A 233 25.68 3.84 1.07
N LYS A 234 26.27 4.91 1.61
CA LYS A 234 25.57 5.96 2.37
C LYS A 234 24.28 6.43 1.70
N SER A 235 24.35 6.85 0.44
CA SER A 235 23.19 7.34 -0.32
C SER A 235 22.16 6.25 -0.63
N LEU A 236 22.57 4.98 -0.63
CA LEU A 236 21.71 3.83 -0.90
C LEU A 236 20.94 3.37 0.34
N ILE A 237 21.40 3.67 1.56
CA ILE A 237 20.75 3.20 2.80
C ILE A 237 19.32 3.75 2.93
N ALA A 238 19.12 5.04 2.66
CA ALA A 238 17.79 5.64 2.68
C ALA A 238 16.86 5.06 1.60
N LEU A 239 17.41 4.73 0.42
CA LEU A 239 16.66 4.06 -0.65
C LEU A 239 16.29 2.63 -0.26
N ALA A 240 17.24 1.88 0.30
CA ALA A 240 17.02 0.52 0.77
C ALA A 240 15.95 0.49 1.87
N ASN A 241 16.01 1.40 2.84
CA ASN A 241 14.99 1.51 3.87
C ASN A 241 13.59 1.78 3.28
N LYS A 242 13.48 2.70 2.31
CA LYS A 242 12.22 2.94 1.60
C LYS A 242 11.74 1.71 0.83
N ALA A 243 12.63 1.00 0.16
CA ALA A 243 12.29 -0.21 -0.60
C ALA A 243 11.71 -1.28 0.32
N VAL A 244 12.41 -1.60 1.40
CA VAL A 244 11.98 -2.61 2.36
C VAL A 244 10.69 -2.18 3.07
N SER A 245 10.52 -0.89 3.39
CA SER A 245 9.27 -0.41 4.01
C SER A 245 8.07 -0.33 3.06
N GLY A 246 8.31 -0.29 1.74
CA GLY A 246 7.27 -0.46 0.73
C GLY A 246 6.96 -1.92 0.38
N SER A 247 7.72 -2.86 0.96
CA SER A 247 7.63 -4.29 0.68
C SER A 247 6.72 -5.01 1.68
N GLY A 248 6.62 -6.32 1.54
CA GLY A 248 5.95 -7.19 2.49
C GLY A 248 6.72 -7.38 3.81
N VAL A 249 6.12 -8.08 4.75
CA VAL A 249 6.72 -8.42 6.06
C VAL A 249 6.31 -9.85 6.42
N GLY A 250 7.28 -10.67 6.83
CA GLY A 250 7.08 -12.12 7.01
C GLY A 250 6.57 -12.76 5.72
N GLU A 251 5.51 -13.56 5.86
CA GLU A 251 4.81 -14.20 4.74
C GLU A 251 3.82 -13.27 4.03
N LEU A 252 3.63 -12.02 4.52
CA LEU A 252 2.70 -11.08 3.91
C LEU A 252 3.36 -10.33 2.76
N SER A 253 2.78 -10.44 1.56
CA SER A 253 3.10 -9.54 0.44
C SER A 253 2.75 -8.08 0.78
N SER A 254 3.21 -7.11 -0.02
CA SER A 254 2.90 -5.68 0.22
C SER A 254 1.40 -5.37 0.15
N SER A 255 0.64 -6.06 -0.71
CA SER A 255 -0.83 -5.93 -0.79
C SER A 255 -1.51 -6.56 0.44
N SER A 256 -1.08 -7.75 0.82
CA SER A 256 -1.54 -8.48 2.01
C SER A 256 -1.26 -7.70 3.29
N LEU A 257 -0.07 -7.10 3.41
CA LEU A 257 0.31 -6.25 4.54
C LEU A 257 -0.55 -5.00 4.62
N LYS A 258 -0.81 -4.33 3.49
CA LYS A 258 -1.69 -3.15 3.43
C LYS A 258 -3.12 -3.50 3.87
N ARG A 259 -3.62 -4.67 3.48
CA ARG A 259 -4.92 -5.21 3.90
C ARG A 259 -4.94 -5.45 5.41
N TRP A 260 -3.98 -6.24 5.91
CA TRP A 260 -3.83 -6.55 7.33
C TRP A 260 -3.69 -5.28 8.20
N SER A 261 -2.93 -4.28 7.74
CA SER A 261 -2.77 -3.01 8.44
C SER A 261 -4.10 -2.23 8.53
N ALA A 262 -4.90 -2.23 7.46
CA ALA A 262 -6.20 -1.56 7.45
C ALA A 262 -7.22 -2.25 8.37
N GLU A 263 -7.24 -3.59 8.37
CA GLU A 263 -8.14 -4.37 9.23
C GLU A 263 -7.81 -4.17 10.71
N ASN A 264 -6.53 -4.09 11.06
CA ASN A 264 -6.05 -3.92 12.43
C ASN A 264 -5.91 -2.45 12.87
N SER A 265 -6.28 -1.47 12.02
CA SER A 265 -6.09 -0.04 12.30
C SER A 265 -4.66 0.35 12.70
N VAL A 266 -3.68 -0.24 12.01
CA VAL A 266 -2.26 0.08 12.24
C VAL A 266 -1.64 0.80 11.06
N THR A 267 -0.68 1.66 11.35
CA THR A 267 0.12 2.34 10.32
C THR A 267 1.60 2.27 10.69
N MET A 268 2.47 2.23 9.69
CA MET A 268 3.91 2.15 9.87
C MET A 268 4.62 3.12 8.96
N SER A 269 5.69 3.71 9.47
CA SER A 269 6.63 4.53 8.70
C SER A 269 8.04 4.34 9.23
N SER A 270 9.04 4.52 8.38
CA SER A 270 10.45 4.46 8.77
C SER A 270 11.22 5.64 8.20
N LYS A 271 12.28 6.04 8.91
CA LYS A 271 13.17 7.12 8.49
C LYS A 271 14.60 6.79 8.89
N VAL A 272 15.51 6.88 7.91
CA VAL A 272 16.95 6.84 8.15
C VAL A 272 17.46 8.28 8.22
N SER A 273 18.27 8.55 9.23
CA SER A 273 19.04 9.77 9.43
C SER A 273 20.54 9.42 9.43
N GLY A 274 21.42 10.43 9.54
CA GLY A 274 22.86 10.22 9.58
C GLY A 274 23.29 9.30 10.74
N MET A 275 22.77 9.55 11.94
CA MET A 275 23.17 8.82 13.16
C MET A 275 22.13 7.80 13.66
N ASN A 276 20.90 7.83 13.16
CA ASN A 276 19.81 7.03 13.72
C ASN A 276 18.88 6.50 12.64
N THR A 277 18.19 5.41 12.98
CA THR A 277 17.06 4.89 12.19
C THR A 277 15.84 4.81 13.09
N LEU A 278 14.73 5.38 12.62
CA LEU A 278 13.45 5.39 13.31
C LEU A 278 12.48 4.46 12.60
N LEU A 279 11.78 3.63 13.36
CA LEU A 279 10.64 2.84 12.91
C LEU A 279 9.44 3.18 13.79
N SER A 280 8.46 3.85 13.20
CA SER A 280 7.26 4.35 13.88
C SER A 280 6.05 3.51 13.49
N VAL A 281 5.37 2.95 14.49
CA VAL A 281 4.12 2.21 14.33
C VAL A 281 3.03 2.84 15.19
N SER A 282 1.87 3.10 14.61
CA SER A 282 0.68 3.58 15.33
C SER A 282 -0.39 2.50 15.33
N ALA A 283 -1.07 2.34 16.46
CA ALA A 283 -2.14 1.37 16.68
C ALA A 283 -3.25 1.96 17.59
N ARG A 284 -4.32 1.21 17.81
CA ARG A 284 -5.39 1.59 18.76
C ARG A 284 -5.05 1.08 20.16
N THR A 285 -5.37 1.84 21.20
CA THR A 285 -5.20 1.38 22.60
C THR A 285 -6.16 0.24 22.95
N SER A 286 -7.30 0.14 22.27
CA SER A 286 -8.26 -0.97 22.41
C SER A 286 -7.79 -2.28 21.76
N ASN A 287 -6.84 -2.21 20.82
CA ASN A 287 -6.22 -3.37 20.19
C ASN A 287 -4.73 -3.09 19.91
N PRO A 288 -3.87 -3.11 20.95
CA PRO A 288 -2.47 -2.69 20.81
C PRO A 288 -1.58 -3.77 20.20
N GLU A 289 -1.98 -5.04 20.28
CA GLU A 289 -1.17 -6.20 19.90
C GLU A 289 -0.67 -6.15 18.43
N PRO A 290 -1.50 -5.82 17.42
CA PRO A 290 -1.02 -5.70 16.04
C PRO A 290 0.10 -4.67 15.87
N GLY A 291 0.12 -3.60 16.68
CA GLY A 291 1.22 -2.63 16.64
C GLY A 291 2.57 -3.27 17.01
N PHE A 292 2.57 -4.14 18.03
CA PHE A 292 3.76 -4.87 18.47
C PHE A 292 4.12 -6.01 17.51
N GLN A 293 3.14 -6.71 16.93
CA GLN A 293 3.38 -7.73 15.92
C GLN A 293 4.07 -7.13 14.69
N LEU A 294 3.56 -6.00 14.18
CA LEU A 294 4.12 -5.34 13.00
C LEU A 294 5.54 -4.84 13.25
N ILE A 295 5.81 -4.21 14.40
CA ILE A 295 7.15 -3.70 14.70
C ILE A 295 8.16 -4.85 14.85
N ASN A 296 7.77 -5.96 15.49
CA ASN A 296 8.60 -7.14 15.61
C ASN A 296 8.93 -7.72 14.23
N GLN A 297 7.90 -8.06 13.46
CA GLN A 297 8.06 -8.71 12.15
C GLN A 297 8.83 -7.84 11.17
N ARG A 298 8.68 -6.50 11.25
CA ARG A 298 9.46 -5.57 10.42
C ARG A 298 10.96 -5.62 10.72
N ILE A 299 11.35 -5.95 11.95
CA ILE A 299 12.73 -6.08 12.41
C ILE A 299 13.27 -7.49 12.14
N THR A 300 12.48 -8.53 12.42
CA THR A 300 12.93 -9.93 12.40
C THR A 300 12.76 -10.62 11.03
N HIS A 301 11.73 -10.25 10.27
CA HIS A 301 11.36 -10.89 9.00
C HIS A 301 11.07 -9.87 7.90
N SER A 302 12.01 -8.95 7.66
CA SER A 302 11.86 -7.95 6.60
C SER A 302 12.07 -8.56 5.22
N THR A 303 11.19 -8.24 4.27
CA THR A 303 11.35 -8.63 2.86
C THR A 303 11.67 -7.43 1.98
N ILE A 304 12.24 -7.66 0.80
CA ILE A 304 12.41 -6.63 -0.22
C ILE A 304 11.70 -7.04 -1.50
N ASN A 305 10.93 -6.11 -2.07
CA ASN A 305 10.31 -6.26 -3.36
C ASN A 305 11.27 -5.74 -4.43
N ASP A 306 11.80 -6.64 -5.25
CA ASP A 306 12.79 -6.32 -6.29
C ASP A 306 12.29 -5.27 -7.29
N ASN A 307 10.98 -5.20 -7.53
CA ASN A 307 10.41 -4.20 -8.43
C ASN A 307 10.45 -2.80 -7.82
N ILE A 308 10.16 -2.68 -6.53
CA ILE A 308 10.28 -1.39 -5.81
C ILE A 308 11.75 -0.97 -5.77
N TRP A 309 12.66 -1.90 -5.49
CA TRP A 309 14.09 -1.62 -5.49
C TRP A 309 14.60 -1.16 -6.86
N ALA A 310 14.27 -1.89 -7.93
CA ALA A 310 14.64 -1.52 -9.30
C ALA A 310 14.06 -0.15 -9.69
N SER A 311 12.80 0.13 -9.36
CA SER A 311 12.18 1.43 -9.60
C SER A 311 12.91 2.56 -8.89
N LEU A 312 13.35 2.35 -7.65
CA LEU A 312 14.12 3.35 -6.89
C LEU A 312 15.52 3.55 -7.47
N GLN A 313 16.18 2.47 -7.92
CA GLN A 313 17.48 2.57 -8.60
C GLN A 313 17.38 3.39 -9.88
N ASN A 314 16.37 3.13 -10.72
CA ASN A 314 16.17 3.88 -11.95
C ASN A 314 15.83 5.35 -11.70
N ALA A 315 14.96 5.63 -10.73
CA ALA A 315 14.65 6.99 -10.34
C ALA A 315 15.92 7.75 -9.92
N GLN A 316 16.81 7.09 -9.17
CA GLN A 316 18.09 7.67 -8.77
C GLN A 316 19.03 7.90 -9.95
N ILE A 317 19.13 6.95 -10.89
CA ILE A 317 19.94 7.09 -12.12
C ILE A 317 19.42 8.26 -12.98
N GLN A 318 18.10 8.35 -13.16
CA GLN A 318 17.48 9.42 -13.95
C GLN A 318 17.63 10.79 -13.28
N ALA A 319 17.50 10.86 -11.96
CA ALA A 319 17.79 12.08 -11.22
C ALA A 319 19.24 12.53 -11.44
N LEU A 320 20.22 11.61 -11.40
CA LEU A 320 21.61 11.96 -11.65
C LEU A 320 21.85 12.44 -13.10
N LYS A 321 21.25 11.78 -14.10
CA LYS A 321 21.35 12.18 -15.52
C LYS A 321 20.75 13.56 -15.79
N THR A 322 19.68 13.93 -15.09
CA THR A 322 19.00 15.22 -15.24
C THR A 322 19.45 16.27 -14.22
N LEU A 323 20.54 16.02 -13.48
CA LEU A 323 21.03 16.95 -12.45
C LEU A 323 21.40 18.32 -13.04
N ASP A 324 21.92 18.35 -14.27
CA ASP A 324 22.24 19.60 -14.99
C ASP A 324 20.99 20.44 -15.32
N GLN A 325 19.82 19.82 -15.36
CA GLN A 325 18.53 20.51 -15.55
C GLN A 325 17.98 21.08 -14.23
N ARG A 326 18.66 20.85 -13.11
CA ARG A 326 18.28 21.30 -11.76
C ARG A 326 19.42 22.10 -11.11
N PRO A 327 19.67 23.36 -11.56
CA PRO A 327 20.86 24.13 -11.18
C PRO A 327 21.01 24.37 -9.67
N ALA A 328 19.89 24.61 -8.97
CA ALA A 328 19.90 24.81 -7.53
C ALA A 328 20.33 23.55 -6.74
N GLU A 329 19.89 22.38 -7.19
CA GLU A 329 20.25 21.10 -6.56
C GLU A 329 21.71 20.73 -6.84
N LYS A 330 22.17 20.96 -8.08
CA LYS A 330 23.58 20.80 -8.46
C LYS A 330 24.50 21.71 -7.63
N PHE A 331 24.12 22.97 -7.46
CA PHE A 331 24.88 23.94 -6.66
C PHE A 331 24.91 23.52 -5.18
N ALA A 332 23.77 23.12 -4.61
CA ALA A 332 23.71 22.64 -3.23
C ALA A 332 24.62 21.41 -3.03
N GLN A 333 24.66 20.47 -3.98
CA GLN A 333 25.51 19.29 -3.90
C GLN A 333 27.01 19.59 -4.00
N GLN A 334 27.42 20.69 -4.63
CA GLN A 334 28.83 21.13 -4.66
C GLN A 334 29.30 21.77 -3.34
N MET A 335 28.37 22.23 -2.52
CA MET A 335 28.68 22.92 -1.25
C MET A 335 28.80 21.97 -0.05
N TYR A 336 28.47 20.68 -0.22
CA TYR A 336 28.55 19.61 0.79
C TYR A 336 29.59 18.56 0.41
#